data_AF-A0A7K2XFB4-F1
#
_entry.id   AF-A0A7K2XFB4-F1
#
_cell.length_a   1.000
_cell.length_b   1.000
_cell.length_c   1.000
_cell.angle_alpha   90.00
_cell.angle_beta   90.00
_cell.angle_gamma   90.00
#
_symmetry.space_group_name_H-M   'P 1'
#
loop_
_entity.id
_entity.type
_entity.pdbx_description
1 polymer ?
#
loop_
_entity_poly.entity_id
_entity_poly.type
_entity_poly.pdbx_seq_one_letter_code
_entity_poly.pdbx_strand_id
1 'polypeptide(L)'
;MNSTVRTNAYAGRCARCGGDVGAEAGVLLRSAWGRWVTYHPDHAPVPDPDGTTSDVSALRPNRWDGECEVCGEAVPAGAGVLVDTAVGGREVYHREHVREPAPPPRRRHAGRHRRRLMALDVATTGNRYGVDRVLGAAVCSSDGTRRSWLVDPGPGPVSVAPGKGHGISVERARGEGRPAAEALEELAVVLAGHMAAREPLVVWHAPFVLTTLETELLRHGLTPLSGRLVGGVAPVCDPLVLDRHAEPFRSGGRSLEKVAEWYGVPHDRPGDPSCDAETALVLARVIAACRPAVGRLSRPALHREQVRWHEQYAREVAARRPGGGEERRWPLEAVHVREWEGHGAV
;
A
#
# COMPACT_ATOMS: atom_id res chain seq x y z
N MET A 1 15.01 -15.81 12.23
CA MET A 1 13.98 -16.27 11.29
C MET A 1 12.84 -16.85 12.11
N ASN A 2 11.87 -16.02 12.53
CA ASN A 2 10.72 -16.52 13.29
C ASN A 2 9.73 -17.13 12.29
N SER A 3 9.82 -18.44 12.08
CA SER A 3 8.77 -19.20 11.38
C SER A 3 7.48 -19.04 12.17
N THR A 4 6.51 -18.27 11.67
CA THR A 4 5.23 -18.02 12.36
C THR A 4 4.27 -19.21 12.28
N VAL A 5 4.78 -20.42 12.54
CA VAL A 5 3.97 -21.60 12.85
C VAL A 5 3.52 -21.42 14.30
N ARG A 6 2.21 -21.32 14.53
CA ARG A 6 1.63 -21.16 15.86
C ARG A 6 0.90 -22.45 16.25
N THR A 7 0.78 -22.72 17.54
CA THR A 7 -0.11 -23.78 18.03
C THR A 7 -1.53 -23.22 18.20
N ASN A 8 -2.57 -24.00 17.96
CA ASN A 8 -3.95 -23.54 18.14
C ASN A 8 -4.29 -23.39 19.63
N ALA A 9 -4.66 -22.19 20.09
CA ALA A 9 -5.03 -21.97 21.49
C ALA A 9 -6.38 -22.61 21.89
N TYR A 10 -7.21 -22.97 20.91
CA TYR A 10 -8.55 -23.51 21.13
C TYR A 10 -8.80 -24.72 20.21
N ALA A 11 -9.67 -25.63 20.65
CA ALA A 11 -10.11 -26.74 19.83
C ALA A 11 -10.77 -26.23 18.53
N GLY A 12 -10.56 -26.94 17.43
CA GLY A 12 -11.03 -26.56 16.11
C GLY A 12 -11.19 -27.76 15.20
N ARG A 13 -11.35 -27.51 13.90
CA ARG A 13 -11.40 -28.58 12.89
C ARG A 13 -10.20 -28.48 11.96
N CYS A 14 -9.62 -29.61 11.61
CA CYS A 14 -8.52 -29.69 10.67
C CYS A 14 -9.01 -29.25 9.28
N ALA A 15 -8.36 -28.26 8.68
CA ALA A 15 -8.75 -27.72 7.38
C ALA A 15 -8.65 -28.76 6.24
N ARG A 16 -7.73 -29.73 6.36
CA ARG A 16 -7.51 -30.75 5.34
C ARG A 16 -8.51 -31.91 5.38
N CYS A 17 -8.72 -32.50 6.56
CA CYS A 17 -9.55 -33.70 6.70
C CYS A 17 -10.93 -33.44 7.34
N GLY A 18 -11.16 -32.24 7.86
CA GLY A 18 -12.41 -31.86 8.53
C GLY A 18 -12.62 -32.47 9.92
N GLY A 19 -11.72 -33.34 10.41
CA GLY A 19 -11.77 -33.94 11.75
C GLY A 19 -11.45 -32.96 12.88
N ASP A 20 -11.83 -33.31 14.11
CA ASP A 20 -11.64 -32.46 15.29
C ASP A 20 -10.17 -32.42 15.74
N VAL A 21 -9.68 -31.23 16.05
CA VAL A 21 -8.34 -30.94 16.55
C VAL A 21 -8.48 -30.36 17.95
N GLY A 22 -7.94 -31.03 18.97
CA GLY A 22 -7.95 -30.54 20.34
C GLY A 22 -7.24 -29.19 20.49
N ALA A 23 -7.55 -28.44 21.56
CA ALA A 23 -6.78 -27.25 21.91
C ALA A 23 -5.31 -27.65 22.12
N GLU A 24 -4.40 -26.84 21.59
CA GLU A 24 -2.94 -27.02 21.63
C GLU A 24 -2.41 -28.28 20.91
N ALA A 25 -3.28 -29.09 20.30
CA ALA A 25 -2.92 -30.33 19.60
C ALA A 25 -2.67 -30.15 18.10
N GLY A 26 -2.81 -28.92 17.58
CA GLY A 26 -2.80 -28.61 16.17
C GLY A 26 -1.86 -27.46 15.78
N VAL A 27 -1.63 -27.36 14.48
CA VAL A 27 -0.78 -26.35 13.87
C VAL A 27 -1.65 -25.27 13.22
N LEU A 28 -1.42 -24.02 13.58
CA LEU A 28 -1.99 -22.83 12.96
C LEU A 28 -1.05 -22.29 11.88
N LEU A 29 -1.55 -22.27 10.64
CA LEU A 29 -0.91 -21.63 9.50
C LEU A 29 -1.80 -20.54 8.93
N ARG A 30 -1.23 -19.48 8.35
CA ARG A 30 -2.02 -18.50 7.60
C ARG A 30 -2.32 -19.06 6.22
N SER A 31 -3.58 -19.10 5.79
CA SER A 31 -3.87 -19.37 4.38
C SER A 31 -3.34 -18.25 3.49
N ALA A 32 -3.26 -18.50 2.18
CA ALA A 32 -2.98 -17.50 1.13
C ALA A 32 -3.91 -16.27 1.18
N TRP A 33 -5.00 -16.35 1.97
CA TRP A 33 -5.97 -15.27 2.19
C TRP A 33 -5.84 -14.56 3.53
N GLY A 34 -4.74 -14.82 4.25
CA GLY A 34 -4.38 -14.14 5.49
C GLY A 34 -5.16 -14.59 6.73
N ARG A 35 -6.03 -15.61 6.61
CA ARG A 35 -6.80 -16.20 7.72
C ARG A 35 -5.97 -17.28 8.41
N TRP A 36 -6.00 -17.32 9.74
CA TRP A 36 -5.41 -18.42 10.52
C TRP A 36 -6.29 -19.67 10.43
N VAL A 37 -5.67 -20.82 10.18
CA VAL A 37 -6.36 -22.10 9.96
C VAL A 37 -5.63 -23.22 10.69
N THR A 38 -6.40 -24.13 11.29
CA THR A 38 -5.89 -25.24 12.10
C THR A 38 -5.73 -26.52 11.27
N TYR A 39 -4.61 -27.20 11.44
CA TYR A 39 -4.33 -28.52 10.90
C TYR A 39 -3.96 -29.49 12.02
N HIS A 40 -4.18 -30.79 11.81
CA HIS A 40 -3.38 -31.77 12.55
C HIS A 40 -1.90 -31.58 12.18
N PRO A 41 -0.96 -31.87 13.09
CA PRO A 41 0.47 -31.79 12.80
C PRO A 41 0.85 -32.50 11.49
N ASP A 42 0.33 -33.72 11.28
CA ASP A 42 0.64 -34.55 10.09
C ASP A 42 -0.13 -34.12 8.83
N HIS A 43 -1.13 -33.25 8.97
CA HIS A 43 -1.92 -32.73 7.85
C HIS A 43 -1.46 -31.34 7.41
N ALA A 44 -0.64 -30.67 8.21
CA ALA A 44 -0.22 -29.31 7.97
C ALA A 44 0.65 -29.26 6.70
N PRO A 45 0.30 -28.42 5.71
CA PRO A 45 1.16 -28.19 4.56
C PRO A 45 2.47 -27.51 5.00
N VAL A 46 3.52 -27.66 4.20
CA VAL A 46 4.76 -26.90 4.41
C VAL A 46 4.44 -25.42 4.21
N PRO A 47 4.70 -24.56 5.20
CA PRO A 47 4.43 -23.13 5.07
C PRO A 47 5.44 -22.47 4.11
N ASP A 48 4.94 -21.53 3.33
CA ASP A 48 5.71 -20.63 2.48
C ASP A 48 6.66 -19.77 3.33
N PRO A 49 7.71 -19.16 2.74
CA PRO A 49 8.75 -18.43 3.48
C PRO A 49 8.24 -17.28 4.36
N ASP A 50 7.05 -16.77 4.08
CA ASP A 50 6.35 -15.72 4.81
C ASP A 50 5.39 -16.26 5.90
N GLY A 51 5.35 -17.58 6.10
CA GLY A 51 4.50 -18.27 7.06
C GLY A 51 3.06 -18.50 6.58
N THR A 52 2.77 -18.28 5.30
CA THR A 52 1.48 -18.59 4.69
C THR A 52 1.45 -19.99 4.07
N THR A 53 0.29 -20.45 3.61
CA THR A 53 0.14 -21.69 2.83
C THR A 53 -0.87 -21.49 1.70
N SER A 54 -0.50 -21.95 0.53
CA SER A 54 -1.34 -22.06 -0.68
C SER A 54 -2.39 -23.19 -0.64
N ASP A 55 -2.59 -23.84 0.52
CA ASP A 55 -3.57 -24.92 0.67
C ASP A 55 -5.02 -24.44 0.54
N VAL A 56 -5.64 -24.82 -0.58
CA VAL A 56 -7.02 -24.49 -0.96
C VAL A 56 -8.07 -25.20 -0.10
N SER A 57 -7.71 -26.23 0.67
CA SER A 57 -8.64 -26.90 1.61
C SER A 57 -9.09 -26.01 2.77
N ALA A 58 -8.35 -24.92 3.03
CA ALA A 58 -8.74 -23.86 3.95
C ALA A 58 -9.87 -22.95 3.42
N LEU A 59 -10.26 -23.07 2.15
CA LEU A 59 -11.38 -22.34 1.57
C LEU A 59 -12.72 -22.92 2.00
N ARG A 60 -13.76 -22.08 2.00
CA ARG A 60 -15.11 -22.55 2.36
C ARG A 60 -15.58 -23.56 1.30
N PRO A 61 -15.97 -24.79 1.68
CA PRO A 61 -16.54 -25.73 0.71
C PRO A 61 -17.91 -25.22 0.22
N ASN A 62 -18.27 -25.55 -1.02
CA ASN A 62 -19.62 -25.28 -1.52
C ASN A 62 -20.66 -26.11 -0.76
N ARG A 63 -21.73 -25.46 -0.29
CA ARG A 63 -22.79 -26.14 0.49
C ARG A 63 -23.84 -26.82 -0.40
N TRP A 64 -23.92 -26.42 -1.66
CA TRP A 64 -24.87 -26.92 -2.65
C TRP A 64 -24.12 -27.21 -3.94
N ASP A 65 -24.70 -28.09 -4.77
CA ASP A 65 -24.23 -28.29 -6.14
C ASP A 65 -24.17 -26.95 -6.86
N GLY A 66 -23.11 -26.74 -7.63
CA GLY A 66 -22.91 -25.54 -8.42
C GLY A 66 -22.18 -25.86 -9.72
N GLU A 67 -21.88 -24.84 -10.50
CA GLU A 67 -21.08 -24.98 -11.71
C GLU A 67 -19.72 -24.32 -11.48
N CYS A 68 -18.66 -24.93 -11.97
CA CYS A 68 -17.32 -24.38 -11.86
C CYS A 68 -17.18 -23.17 -12.77
N GLU A 69 -16.84 -22.01 -12.24
CA GLU A 69 -16.71 -20.76 -13.03
C GLU A 69 -15.60 -20.83 -14.11
N VAL A 70 -14.66 -21.77 -14.00
CA VAL A 70 -13.55 -21.89 -14.97
C VAL A 70 -13.91 -22.80 -16.15
N CYS A 71 -14.50 -23.97 -15.89
CA CYS A 71 -14.77 -24.97 -16.94
C CYS A 71 -16.25 -25.13 -17.27
N GLY A 72 -17.16 -24.56 -16.47
CA GLY A 72 -18.61 -24.68 -16.62
C GLY A 72 -19.19 -26.05 -16.22
N GLU A 73 -18.36 -26.97 -15.74
CA GLU A 73 -18.81 -28.32 -15.35
C GLU A 73 -19.41 -28.33 -13.94
N ALA A 74 -20.26 -29.33 -13.67
CA ALA A 74 -20.94 -29.47 -12.39
C ALA A 74 -19.96 -29.81 -11.24
N VAL A 75 -20.13 -29.11 -10.12
CA VAL A 75 -19.36 -29.26 -8.88
C VAL A 75 -20.32 -29.70 -7.78
N PRO A 76 -20.29 -30.97 -7.35
CA PRO A 76 -21.16 -31.46 -6.29
C PRO A 76 -20.95 -30.72 -4.96
N ALA A 77 -21.97 -30.67 -4.13
CA ALA A 77 -21.92 -30.11 -2.79
C ALA A 77 -20.76 -30.71 -1.98
N GLY A 78 -19.90 -29.85 -1.43
CA GLY A 78 -18.73 -30.22 -0.63
C GLY A 78 -17.49 -30.61 -1.43
N ALA A 79 -17.60 -30.83 -2.75
CA ALA A 79 -16.48 -31.22 -3.60
C ALA A 79 -15.63 -30.03 -4.04
N GLY A 80 -16.25 -28.86 -4.22
CA GLY A 80 -15.59 -27.63 -4.64
C GLY A 80 -15.36 -26.64 -3.51
N VAL A 81 -14.98 -25.42 -3.90
CA VAL A 81 -14.73 -24.30 -3.01
C VAL A 81 -15.56 -23.10 -3.44
N LEU A 82 -16.10 -22.39 -2.45
CA LEU A 82 -16.78 -21.11 -2.61
C LEU A 82 -15.75 -19.99 -2.47
N VAL A 83 -15.67 -19.17 -3.50
CA VAL A 83 -14.89 -17.93 -3.49
C VAL A 83 -15.86 -16.77 -3.42
N ASP A 84 -15.69 -15.91 -2.42
CA ASP A 84 -16.46 -14.67 -2.34
C ASP A 84 -16.02 -13.77 -3.50
N THR A 85 -16.97 -13.43 -4.36
CA THR A 85 -16.69 -12.65 -5.56
C THR A 85 -16.49 -11.18 -5.21
N ALA A 86 -15.90 -10.52 -6.19
CA ALA A 86 -15.78 -9.10 -6.26
C ALA A 86 -17.11 -8.37 -5.94
N VAL A 87 -18.13 -8.51 -6.77
CA VAL A 87 -19.34 -7.66 -6.74
C VAL A 87 -20.38 -8.03 -5.68
N GLY A 88 -20.01 -8.85 -4.69
CA GLY A 88 -20.96 -9.42 -3.73
C GLY A 88 -21.71 -10.59 -4.34
N GLY A 89 -21.30 -11.80 -3.96
CA GLY A 89 -21.76 -13.07 -4.54
C GLY A 89 -20.76 -14.16 -4.24
N ARG A 90 -21.08 -15.41 -4.53
CA ARG A 90 -20.15 -16.53 -4.36
C ARG A 90 -20.12 -17.36 -5.63
N GLU A 91 -18.92 -17.60 -6.13
CA GLU A 91 -18.67 -18.48 -7.26
C GLU A 91 -18.16 -19.83 -6.74
N VAL A 92 -18.52 -20.89 -7.46
CA VAL A 92 -18.09 -22.26 -7.16
C VAL A 92 -16.96 -22.63 -8.10
N TYR A 93 -15.94 -23.28 -7.57
CA TYR A 93 -14.81 -23.78 -8.34
C TYR A 93 -14.52 -25.22 -7.94
N HIS A 94 -14.05 -26.04 -8.88
CA HIS A 94 -13.28 -27.23 -8.52
C HIS A 94 -12.03 -26.81 -7.71
N ARG A 95 -11.54 -27.68 -6.82
CA ARG A 95 -10.40 -27.35 -5.94
C ARG A 95 -9.14 -27.04 -6.75
N GLU A 96 -8.95 -27.75 -7.84
CA GLU A 96 -7.87 -27.61 -8.83
C GLU A 96 -8.07 -26.40 -9.77
N HIS A 97 -9.30 -25.90 -9.91
CA HIS A 97 -9.61 -24.74 -10.75
C HIS A 97 -9.63 -23.43 -9.96
N VAL A 98 -9.68 -23.50 -8.62
CA VAL A 98 -9.48 -22.32 -7.80
C VAL A 98 -8.05 -21.85 -8.03
N ARG A 99 -7.89 -20.72 -8.71
CA ARG A 99 -6.59 -20.08 -8.86
C ARG A 99 -6.33 -19.28 -7.60
N GLU A 100 -5.11 -19.35 -7.07
CA GLU A 100 -4.60 -18.30 -6.21
C GLU A 100 -4.90 -16.95 -6.87
N PRO A 101 -5.56 -16.03 -6.16
CA PRO A 101 -5.80 -14.75 -6.77
C PRO A 101 -4.47 -14.06 -6.90
N ALA A 102 -4.12 -13.89 -8.16
CA ALA A 102 -2.99 -13.15 -8.61
C ALA A 102 -3.54 -11.88 -9.25
N PRO A 103 -2.78 -10.77 -9.24
CA PRO A 103 -3.12 -9.64 -10.07
C PRO A 103 -3.25 -10.10 -11.53
N PRO A 104 -4.11 -9.44 -12.33
CA PRO A 104 -4.21 -9.75 -13.75
C PRO A 104 -2.83 -9.75 -14.41
N PRO A 105 -2.57 -10.63 -15.39
CA PRO A 105 -1.27 -10.71 -16.03
C PRO A 105 -0.88 -9.36 -16.63
N ARG A 106 0.41 -9.01 -16.50
CA ARG A 106 0.96 -7.78 -17.07
C ARG A 106 0.84 -7.82 -18.59
N ARG A 107 0.17 -6.84 -19.19
CA ARG A 107 -0.04 -6.76 -20.65
C ARG A 107 0.95 -5.77 -21.26
N ARG A 108 1.53 -6.12 -22.42
CA ARG A 108 2.27 -5.15 -23.23
C ARG A 108 1.28 -4.26 -23.99
N HIS A 109 1.15 -3.00 -23.57
CA HIS A 109 0.46 -1.98 -24.35
C HIS A 109 1.10 -0.61 -24.19
N ALA A 110 0.84 0.30 -25.14
CA ALA A 110 1.18 1.71 -24.98
C ALA A 110 0.38 2.32 -23.82
N GLY A 111 0.94 3.34 -23.17
CA GLY A 111 0.30 4.05 -22.06
C GLY A 111 1.27 4.91 -21.29
N ARG A 112 0.75 5.76 -20.40
CA ARG A 112 1.57 6.70 -19.60
C ARG A 112 2.63 6.01 -18.75
N HIS A 113 2.39 4.76 -18.36
CA HIS A 113 3.28 3.97 -17.50
C HIS A 113 4.62 3.63 -18.18
N ARG A 114 4.71 3.82 -19.51
CA ARG A 114 5.95 3.72 -20.30
C ARG A 114 6.59 5.07 -20.61
N ARG A 115 6.03 6.17 -20.10
CA ARG A 115 6.58 7.52 -20.23
C ARG A 115 7.33 7.87 -18.95
N ARG A 116 7.93 9.06 -18.94
CA ARG A 116 8.63 9.58 -17.77
C ARG A 116 7.67 9.74 -16.59
N LEU A 117 8.13 9.25 -15.44
CA LEU A 117 7.50 9.25 -14.12
C LEU A 117 8.62 9.54 -13.10
N MET A 118 8.31 10.26 -12.04
CA MET A 118 9.17 10.42 -10.86
C MET A 118 8.36 10.00 -9.65
N ALA A 119 8.94 9.22 -8.73
CA ALA A 119 8.34 8.92 -7.44
C ALA A 119 9.00 9.73 -6.33
N LEU A 120 8.22 10.01 -5.29
CA LEU A 120 8.61 10.68 -4.06
C LEU A 120 8.18 9.83 -2.87
N ASP A 121 9.04 9.73 -1.86
CA ASP A 121 8.67 9.32 -0.52
C ASP A 121 9.41 10.16 0.55
N VAL A 122 8.86 10.21 1.77
CA VAL A 122 9.39 11.00 2.90
C VAL A 122 9.42 10.19 4.19
N ALA A 123 10.53 10.28 4.91
CA ALA A 123 10.64 9.82 6.29
C ALA A 123 10.28 10.94 7.26
N THR A 124 9.43 10.64 8.22
CA THR A 124 8.80 11.65 9.09
C THR A 124 8.80 11.21 10.54
N THR A 125 8.78 12.17 11.45
CA THR A 125 8.79 11.90 12.89
C THR A 125 7.53 11.21 13.41
N GLY A 126 6.44 11.22 12.65
CA GLY A 126 5.16 10.62 13.02
C GLY A 126 4.18 10.64 11.85
N ASN A 127 2.88 10.50 12.11
CA ASN A 127 1.84 10.40 11.09
C ASN A 127 0.87 11.60 11.07
N ARG A 128 1.22 12.73 11.69
CA ARG A 128 0.38 13.93 11.80
C ARG A 128 0.83 15.00 10.81
N TYR A 129 0.07 15.24 9.74
CA TYR A 129 0.46 16.13 8.62
C TYR A 129 0.97 17.50 9.04
N GLY A 130 0.30 18.11 10.03
CA GLY A 130 0.55 19.49 10.48
C GLY A 130 1.61 19.63 11.58
N VAL A 131 2.03 18.53 12.20
CA VAL A 131 2.79 18.50 13.46
C VAL A 131 4.15 17.84 13.26
N ASP A 132 4.16 16.69 12.59
CA ASP A 132 5.37 15.88 12.43
C ASP A 132 6.32 16.45 11.38
N ARG A 133 7.63 16.29 11.62
CA ARG A 133 8.71 16.89 10.85
C ARG A 133 9.24 15.92 9.80
N VAL A 134 9.76 16.44 8.70
CA VAL A 134 10.44 15.63 7.68
C VAL A 134 11.90 15.43 8.12
N LEU A 135 12.33 14.17 8.21
CA LEU A 135 13.71 13.79 8.54
C LEU A 135 14.48 13.31 7.30
N GLY A 136 13.78 12.85 6.27
CA GLY A 136 14.40 12.46 5.02
C GLY A 136 13.41 12.46 3.87
N ALA A 137 13.94 12.55 2.66
CA ALA A 137 13.16 12.46 1.44
C ALA A 137 13.97 11.76 0.36
N ALA A 138 13.30 11.13 -0.59
CA ALA A 138 13.95 10.59 -1.77
C ALA A 138 13.06 10.73 -2.99
N VAL A 139 13.71 10.93 -4.14
CA VAL A 139 13.07 10.85 -5.44
C VAL A 139 13.81 9.86 -6.33
N CYS A 140 13.04 9.10 -7.11
CA CYS A 140 13.58 8.28 -8.19
C CYS A 140 12.76 8.48 -9.46
N SER A 141 13.42 8.53 -10.60
CA SER A 141 12.78 8.69 -11.90
C SER A 141 12.96 7.45 -12.75
N SER A 142 11.98 7.22 -13.61
CA SER A 142 12.00 6.20 -14.64
C SER A 142 13.20 6.24 -15.60
N ASP A 143 13.95 7.35 -15.65
CA ASP A 143 15.19 7.53 -16.42
C ASP A 143 16.46 7.11 -15.64
N GLY A 144 16.31 6.61 -14.41
CA GLY A 144 17.43 6.20 -13.55
C GLY A 144 17.92 7.28 -12.61
N THR A 145 17.44 8.53 -12.73
CA THR A 145 17.79 9.60 -11.79
C THR A 145 17.33 9.24 -10.38
N ARG A 146 18.23 9.32 -9.39
CA ARG A 146 17.93 9.17 -7.97
C ARG A 146 18.54 10.32 -7.19
N ARG A 147 17.81 10.87 -6.22
CA ARG A 147 18.31 11.86 -5.25
C ARG A 147 17.68 11.60 -3.90
N SER A 148 18.41 11.86 -2.83
CA SER A 148 17.92 11.75 -1.46
C SER A 148 18.42 12.90 -0.62
N TRP A 149 17.66 13.21 0.41
CA TRP A 149 17.93 14.28 1.37
C TRP A 149 17.79 13.70 2.78
N LEU A 150 18.78 13.98 3.62
CA LEU A 150 18.65 13.87 5.07
C LEU A 150 18.44 15.29 5.60
N VAL A 151 17.40 15.47 6.40
CA VAL A 151 16.87 16.79 6.76
C VAL A 151 17.01 17.01 8.26
N ASP A 152 17.80 18.00 8.64
CA ASP A 152 17.90 18.46 10.02
C ASP A 152 16.62 19.24 10.39
N PRO A 153 15.77 18.74 11.32
CA PRO A 153 14.54 19.42 11.73
C PRO A 153 14.78 20.66 12.60
N GLY A 154 16.04 20.92 13.00
CA GLY A 154 16.46 22.02 13.86
C GLY A 154 16.48 21.66 15.36
N PRO A 155 16.78 22.65 16.22
CA PRO A 155 17.08 22.43 17.65
C PRO A 155 15.86 22.16 18.56
N GLY A 156 14.62 22.25 18.05
CA GLY A 156 13.41 22.11 18.86
C GLY A 156 13.21 20.71 19.48
N PRO A 157 12.35 20.55 20.50
CA PRO A 157 12.04 19.23 21.04
C PRO A 157 11.29 18.44 19.96
N VAL A 158 11.94 17.43 19.37
CA VAL A 158 11.37 16.58 18.32
C VAL A 158 11.85 15.16 18.57
N SER A 159 10.97 14.18 18.43
CA SER A 159 11.29 12.76 18.53
C SER A 159 10.55 11.94 17.47
N VAL A 160 11.08 10.77 17.15
CA VAL A 160 10.44 9.82 16.24
C VAL A 160 9.42 8.98 17.01
N ALA A 161 8.20 8.89 16.49
CA ALA A 161 7.15 8.06 17.05
C ALA A 161 7.57 6.57 17.08
N PRO A 162 7.18 5.82 18.12
CA PRO A 162 7.40 4.37 18.14
C PRO A 162 6.84 3.68 16.90
N GLY A 163 7.57 2.69 16.38
CA GLY A 163 7.14 1.88 15.23
C GLY A 163 7.42 2.46 13.85
N LYS A 164 8.04 3.64 13.74
CA LYS A 164 8.55 4.15 12.46
C LYS A 164 9.72 3.28 11.96
N GLY A 165 9.53 2.61 10.83
CA GLY A 165 10.48 1.64 10.26
C GLY A 165 11.61 2.25 9.40
N HIS A 166 11.65 3.56 9.20
CA HIS A 166 12.59 4.20 8.26
C HIS A 166 14.05 4.30 8.76
N GLY A 167 14.31 4.03 10.05
CA GLY A 167 15.68 3.95 10.59
C GLY A 167 16.45 5.28 10.64
N ILE A 168 15.76 6.42 10.59
CA ILE A 168 16.38 7.75 10.71
C ILE A 168 16.02 8.30 12.09
N SER A 169 17.01 8.43 12.97
CA SER A 169 16.83 9.09 14.27
C SER A 169 16.95 10.61 14.14
N VAL A 170 16.41 11.35 15.11
CA VAL A 170 16.54 12.81 15.15
C VAL A 170 18.00 13.22 15.36
N GLU A 171 18.76 12.46 16.15
CA GLU A 171 20.18 12.69 16.40
C GLU A 171 20.98 12.56 15.10
N ARG A 172 20.71 11.52 14.31
CA ARG A 172 21.33 11.33 12.99
C ARG A 172 20.95 12.45 12.04
N ALA A 173 19.66 12.80 11.97
CA ALA A 173 19.17 13.87 11.12
C ALA A 173 19.81 15.22 11.45
N ARG A 174 20.05 15.53 12.73
CA ARG A 174 20.78 16.73 13.18
C ARG A 174 22.28 16.69 12.90
N GLY A 175 22.91 15.53 13.09
CA GLY A 175 24.37 15.39 12.96
C GLY A 175 24.85 15.29 11.51
N GLU A 176 24.05 14.67 10.64
CA GLU A 176 24.42 14.36 9.25
C GLU A 176 23.54 15.06 8.22
N GLY A 177 22.39 15.60 8.61
CA GLY A 177 21.42 16.21 7.72
C GLY A 177 21.77 17.65 7.36
N ARG A 178 21.10 18.15 6.31
CA ARG A 178 21.19 19.56 5.90
C ARG A 178 20.08 20.37 6.55
N PRO A 179 20.27 21.69 6.74
CA PRO A 179 19.21 22.56 7.26
C PRO A 179 17.92 22.39 6.46
N ALA A 180 16.80 22.21 7.15
CA ALA A 180 15.52 21.89 6.51
C ALA A 180 15.11 22.89 5.43
N ALA A 181 15.30 24.19 5.64
CA ALA A 181 14.97 25.19 4.63
C ALA A 181 15.74 24.96 3.30
N GLU A 182 17.02 24.60 3.37
CA GLU A 182 17.82 24.35 2.15
C GLU A 182 17.43 23.04 1.45
N ALA A 183 17.32 21.96 2.23
CA ALA A 183 17.02 20.64 1.69
C ALA A 183 15.60 20.58 1.08
N LEU A 184 14.63 21.18 1.75
CA LEU A 184 13.24 21.22 1.29
C LEU A 184 13.06 22.16 0.10
N GLU A 185 13.78 23.27 0.04
CA GLU A 185 13.79 24.15 -1.14
C GLU A 185 14.31 23.40 -2.37
N GLU A 186 15.44 22.70 -2.25
CA GLU A 186 16.00 21.91 -3.34
C GLU A 186 15.05 20.81 -3.79
N LEU A 187 14.46 20.06 -2.86
CA LEU A 187 13.45 19.06 -3.14
C LEU A 187 12.25 19.67 -3.88
N ALA A 188 11.71 20.79 -3.39
CA ALA A 188 10.56 21.44 -3.99
C ALA A 188 10.85 21.95 -5.40
N VAL A 189 12.06 22.45 -5.68
CA VAL A 189 12.51 22.83 -7.03
C VAL A 189 12.54 21.61 -7.96
N VAL A 190 13.08 20.48 -7.51
CA VAL A 190 13.12 19.24 -8.30
C VAL A 190 11.71 18.76 -8.65
N LEU A 191 10.82 18.74 -7.67
CA LEU A 191 9.43 18.31 -7.86
C LEU A 191 8.66 19.27 -8.76
N ALA A 192 8.78 20.58 -8.53
CA ALA A 192 8.11 21.59 -9.34
C ALA A 192 8.56 21.54 -10.80
N GLY A 193 9.86 21.38 -11.06
CA GLY A 193 10.39 21.23 -12.42
C GLY A 193 9.83 20.00 -13.14
N HIS A 194 9.76 18.85 -12.46
CA HIS A 194 9.15 17.64 -13.01
C HIS A 194 7.66 17.83 -13.33
N MET A 195 6.90 18.40 -12.39
CA MET A 195 5.46 18.58 -12.55
C MET A 195 5.10 19.67 -13.56
N ALA A 196 5.92 20.73 -13.69
CA ALA A 196 5.76 21.76 -14.71
C ALA A 196 5.90 21.21 -16.14
N ALA A 197 6.71 20.16 -16.33
CA ALA A 197 6.77 19.39 -17.58
C ALA A 197 5.53 18.50 -17.83
N ARG A 198 4.50 18.61 -16.96
CA ARG A 198 3.27 17.79 -16.95
C ARG A 198 3.56 16.30 -16.86
N GLU A 199 4.59 15.93 -16.12
CA GLU A 199 4.93 14.55 -15.84
C GLU A 199 4.33 14.12 -14.49
N PRO A 200 3.84 12.87 -14.37
CA PRO A 200 3.19 12.43 -13.14
C PRO A 200 4.19 12.20 -12.02
N LEU A 201 3.93 12.88 -10.90
CA LEU A 201 4.56 12.55 -9.62
C LEU A 201 3.86 11.34 -9.01
N VAL A 202 4.61 10.26 -8.79
CA VAL A 202 4.15 9.03 -8.16
C VAL A 202 4.36 9.15 -6.65
N VAL A 203 3.30 8.98 -5.87
CA VAL A 203 3.37 9.12 -4.41
C VAL A 203 2.46 8.08 -3.78
N TRP A 204 3.03 7.18 -2.98
CA TRP A 204 2.23 6.23 -2.21
C TRP A 204 1.53 6.96 -1.07
N HIS A 205 0.20 6.85 -0.97
CA HIS A 205 -0.60 7.56 0.03
C HIS A 205 -0.36 9.08 -0.04
N ALA A 206 -0.62 9.63 -1.23
CA ALA A 206 -0.35 11.02 -1.56
C ALA A 206 -0.88 12.07 -0.55
N PRO A 207 -2.09 11.91 0.04
CA PRO A 207 -2.60 12.82 1.06
C PRO A 207 -1.62 13.01 2.23
N PHE A 208 -0.94 11.95 2.67
CA PHE A 208 0.04 12.05 3.76
C PHE A 208 1.32 12.74 3.33
N VAL A 209 1.99 12.19 2.31
CA VAL A 209 3.31 12.68 1.87
C VAL A 209 3.23 14.13 1.42
N LEU A 210 2.26 14.49 0.59
CA LEU A 210 2.18 15.82 -0.01
C LEU A 210 1.72 16.88 1.00
N THR A 211 0.74 16.57 1.87
CA THR A 211 0.30 17.53 2.90
C THR A 211 1.39 17.79 3.94
N THR A 212 2.15 16.75 4.30
CA THR A 212 3.31 16.90 5.19
C THR A 212 4.37 17.78 4.54
N LEU A 213 4.67 17.57 3.26
CA LEU A 213 5.62 18.40 2.53
C LEU A 213 5.16 19.87 2.41
N GLU A 214 3.89 20.12 2.07
CA GLU A 214 3.32 21.48 2.01
C GLU A 214 3.45 22.20 3.37
N THR A 215 3.10 21.49 4.45
CA THR A 215 3.19 22.02 5.82
C THR A 215 4.64 22.34 6.18
N GLU A 216 5.56 21.43 5.87
CA GLU A 216 6.97 21.62 6.24
C GLU A 216 7.62 22.74 5.43
N LEU A 217 7.26 22.92 4.15
CA LEU A 217 7.68 24.07 3.36
C LEU A 217 7.20 25.39 4.00
N LEU A 218 5.92 25.48 4.37
CA LEU A 218 5.37 26.65 5.04
C LEU A 218 6.05 26.93 6.39
N ARG A 219 6.33 25.88 7.16
CA ARG A 219 7.02 25.98 8.46
C ARG A 219 8.38 26.66 8.34
N HIS A 220 9.07 26.44 7.22
CA HIS A 220 10.36 27.05 6.94
C HIS A 220 10.26 28.34 6.11
N GLY A 221 9.07 28.92 5.96
CA GLY A 221 8.86 30.17 5.21
C GLY A 221 9.03 30.02 3.70
N LEU A 222 9.00 28.80 3.18
CA LEU A 222 9.16 28.50 1.76
C LEU A 222 7.82 28.48 1.04
N THR A 223 7.85 28.79 -0.26
CA THR A 223 6.67 28.64 -1.10
C THR A 223 6.29 27.15 -1.20
N PRO A 224 5.05 26.76 -0.87
CA PRO A 224 4.60 25.38 -0.98
C PRO A 224 4.58 24.89 -2.43
N LEU A 225 4.57 23.58 -2.65
CA LEU A 225 4.58 23.01 -4.00
C LEU A 225 3.34 23.45 -4.81
N SER A 226 2.18 23.51 -4.17
CA SER A 226 0.92 24.03 -4.72
C SER A 226 1.04 25.47 -5.22
N GLY A 227 1.79 26.32 -4.51
CA GLY A 227 2.07 27.71 -4.88
C GLY A 227 3.09 27.87 -6.01
N ARG A 228 3.89 26.84 -6.29
CA ARG A 228 4.88 26.83 -7.39
C ARG A 228 4.29 26.42 -8.74
N LEU A 229 3.05 25.91 -8.76
CA LEU A 229 2.43 25.29 -9.92
C LEU A 229 1.13 26.02 -10.30
N VAL A 230 1.03 26.46 -11.56
CA VAL A 230 -0.11 27.25 -12.09
C VAL A 230 -1.48 26.54 -11.93
N GLY A 231 -1.51 25.22 -11.80
CA GLY A 231 -2.73 24.41 -11.63
C GLY A 231 -2.79 23.63 -10.32
N GLY A 232 -1.94 23.95 -9.34
CA GLY A 232 -1.76 23.16 -8.12
C GLY A 232 -1.00 21.85 -8.36
N VAL A 233 -1.02 20.96 -7.36
CA VAL A 233 -0.25 19.70 -7.36
C VAL A 233 -0.89 18.65 -8.27
N ALA A 234 -0.64 18.76 -9.57
CA ALA A 234 -1.09 17.80 -10.59
C ALA A 234 -0.13 17.75 -11.80
N PRO A 235 0.02 16.59 -12.49
CA PRO A 235 -0.65 15.31 -12.23
C PRO A 235 0.07 14.46 -11.16
N VAL A 236 -0.72 13.72 -10.38
CA VAL A 236 -0.25 12.79 -9.33
C VAL A 236 -0.71 11.38 -9.69
N CYS A 237 0.09 10.36 -9.37
CA CYS A 237 -0.21 8.94 -9.54
C CYS A 237 0.03 8.22 -8.20
N ASP A 238 -1.04 7.83 -7.50
CA ASP A 238 -0.98 7.18 -6.20
C ASP A 238 -1.27 5.69 -6.34
N PRO A 239 -0.24 4.81 -6.25
CA PRO A 239 -0.45 3.37 -6.47
C PRO A 239 -1.40 2.73 -5.46
N LEU A 240 -1.60 3.32 -4.26
CA LEU A 240 -2.57 2.83 -3.28
C LEU A 240 -4.01 3.06 -3.77
N VAL A 241 -4.29 4.22 -4.36
CA VAL A 241 -5.58 4.50 -4.99
C VAL A 241 -5.79 3.59 -6.20
N LEU A 242 -4.74 3.39 -7.01
CA LEU A 242 -4.81 2.47 -8.15
C LEU A 242 -5.09 1.02 -7.73
N ASP A 243 -4.44 0.51 -6.68
CA ASP A 243 -4.69 -0.84 -6.15
C ASP A 243 -6.13 -0.98 -5.65
N ARG A 244 -6.60 -0.03 -4.84
CA ARG A 244 -7.98 -0.05 -4.32
C ARG A 244 -9.02 -0.03 -5.43
N HIS A 245 -8.77 0.72 -6.51
CA HIS A 245 -9.67 0.75 -7.66
C HIS A 245 -9.56 -0.49 -8.55
N ALA A 246 -8.34 -0.99 -8.78
CA ALA A 246 -8.09 -2.15 -9.63
C ALA A 246 -8.56 -3.46 -8.99
N GLU A 247 -8.34 -3.60 -7.68
CA GLU A 247 -8.64 -4.79 -6.89
C GLU A 247 -9.50 -4.44 -5.65
N PRO A 248 -10.73 -3.92 -5.84
CA PRO A 248 -11.55 -3.41 -4.73
C PRO A 248 -11.90 -4.46 -3.68
N PHE A 249 -11.92 -5.73 -4.10
CA PHE A 249 -12.38 -6.85 -3.29
C PHE A 249 -11.26 -7.78 -2.82
N ARG A 250 -10.00 -7.41 -3.11
CA ARG A 250 -8.84 -8.08 -2.55
C ARG A 250 -8.88 -7.98 -1.03
N SER A 251 -8.82 -9.13 -0.36
CA SER A 251 -8.74 -9.22 1.09
C SER A 251 -7.32 -8.93 1.59
N GLY A 252 -7.19 -8.64 2.89
CA GLY A 252 -5.91 -8.38 3.53
C GLY A 252 -5.47 -6.91 3.55
N GLY A 253 -4.25 -6.68 4.03
CA GLY A 253 -3.69 -5.34 4.19
C GLY A 253 -3.37 -4.68 2.86
N ARG A 254 -3.43 -3.34 2.85
CA ARG A 254 -2.98 -2.49 1.74
C ARG A 254 -1.82 -1.58 2.14
N SER A 255 -0.88 -2.08 2.95
CA SER A 255 0.42 -1.42 3.12
C SER A 255 1.23 -1.53 1.82
N LEU A 256 2.23 -0.67 1.64
CA LEU A 256 3.11 -0.70 0.46
C LEU A 256 3.71 -2.09 0.26
N GLU A 257 4.25 -2.69 1.33
CA GLU A 257 4.79 -4.05 1.37
C GLU A 257 3.79 -5.08 0.84
N LYS A 258 2.55 -5.07 1.35
CA LYS A 258 1.53 -6.06 0.98
C LYS A 258 1.06 -5.90 -0.45
N VAL A 259 1.08 -4.67 -0.99
CA VAL A 259 0.75 -4.42 -2.39
C VAL A 259 1.93 -4.77 -3.30
N ALA A 260 3.16 -4.48 -2.90
CA ALA A 260 4.37 -4.88 -3.61
C ALA A 260 4.44 -6.41 -3.75
N GLU A 261 4.23 -7.13 -2.65
CA GLU A 261 4.13 -8.59 -2.59
C GLU A 261 3.04 -9.12 -3.55
N TRP A 262 1.82 -8.57 -3.47
CA TRP A 262 0.71 -8.94 -4.35
C TRP A 262 1.05 -8.80 -5.83
N TYR A 263 1.76 -7.73 -6.22
CA TYR A 263 2.15 -7.48 -7.61
C TYR A 263 3.48 -8.12 -8.04
N GLY A 264 4.14 -8.89 -7.16
CA GLY A 264 5.46 -9.47 -7.40
C GLY A 264 6.51 -8.39 -7.68
N VAL A 265 6.50 -7.34 -6.87
CA VAL A 265 7.46 -6.23 -6.90
C VAL A 265 8.38 -6.35 -5.69
N PRO A 266 9.72 -6.42 -5.87
CA PRO A 266 10.67 -6.44 -4.77
C PRO A 266 10.56 -5.18 -3.90
N HIS A 267 10.71 -5.35 -2.58
CA HIS A 267 10.69 -4.27 -1.60
C HIS A 267 11.70 -4.54 -0.49
N ASP A 268 12.97 -4.15 -0.72
CA ASP A 268 14.10 -4.66 0.06
C ASP A 268 14.22 -4.07 1.48
N ARG A 269 13.96 -2.77 1.64
CA ARG A 269 14.08 -2.06 2.93
C ARG A 269 12.83 -1.22 3.20
N PRO A 270 11.74 -1.84 3.68
CA PRO A 270 10.51 -1.12 3.96
C PRO A 270 10.70 0.03 4.95
N GLY A 271 10.16 1.21 4.58
CA GLY A 271 10.29 2.44 5.33
C GLY A 271 11.49 3.30 4.93
N ASP A 272 12.50 2.77 4.22
CA ASP A 272 13.55 3.64 3.65
C ASP A 272 12.97 4.45 2.48
N PRO A 273 13.05 5.80 2.50
CA PRO A 273 12.38 6.61 1.48
C PRO A 273 12.83 6.32 0.05
N SER A 274 14.10 5.92 -0.15
CA SER A 274 14.60 5.62 -1.50
C SER A 274 14.01 4.31 -2.01
N CYS A 275 13.96 3.28 -1.16
CA CYS A 275 13.35 1.99 -1.49
C CYS A 275 11.82 2.10 -1.65
N ASP A 276 11.14 2.87 -0.81
CA ASP A 276 9.69 3.05 -0.86
C ASP A 276 9.28 3.83 -2.12
N ALA A 277 10.01 4.91 -2.47
CA ALA A 277 9.80 5.64 -3.73
C ALA A 277 10.01 4.74 -4.95
N GLU A 278 11.06 3.91 -4.98
CA GLU A 278 11.32 2.98 -6.07
C GLU A 278 10.22 1.92 -6.20
N THR A 279 9.79 1.36 -5.08
CA THR A 279 8.70 0.38 -5.04
C THR A 279 7.39 1.00 -5.55
N ALA A 280 7.06 2.21 -5.10
CA ALA A 280 5.88 2.95 -5.58
C ALA A 280 5.94 3.25 -7.08
N LEU A 281 7.11 3.64 -7.60
CA LEU A 281 7.34 3.87 -9.04
C LEU A 281 7.07 2.61 -9.85
N VAL A 282 7.60 1.46 -9.41
CA VAL A 282 7.41 0.18 -10.08
C VAL A 282 5.95 -0.27 -9.99
N LEU A 283 5.31 -0.15 -8.83
CA LEU A 283 3.89 -0.47 -8.65
C LEU A 283 2.98 0.35 -9.57
N ALA A 284 3.20 1.66 -9.70
CA ALA A 284 2.45 2.50 -10.63
C ALA A 284 2.49 1.94 -12.07
N ARG A 285 3.66 1.40 -12.48
CA ARG A 285 3.85 0.81 -13.80
C ARG A 285 3.19 -0.55 -13.92
N VAL A 286 3.35 -1.41 -12.91
CA VAL A 286 2.82 -2.77 -12.90
C VAL A 286 1.30 -2.75 -12.88
N ILE A 287 0.67 -2.00 -11.98
CA ILE A 287 -0.80 -1.90 -11.90
C ILE A 287 -1.39 -1.42 -13.23
N ALA A 288 -0.77 -0.40 -13.84
CA ALA A 288 -1.18 0.12 -15.14
C ALA A 288 -1.01 -0.90 -16.28
N ALA A 289 -0.03 -1.80 -16.21
CA ALA A 289 0.17 -2.88 -17.18
C ALA A 289 -0.81 -4.05 -16.97
N CYS A 290 -1.19 -4.34 -15.72
CA CYS A 290 -2.22 -5.32 -15.39
C CYS A 290 -3.62 -4.85 -15.81
N ARG A 291 -3.88 -3.53 -15.78
CA ARG A 291 -5.18 -2.91 -16.06
C ARG A 291 -5.11 -1.90 -17.21
N PRO A 292 -5.32 -2.32 -18.48
CA PRO A 292 -5.23 -1.43 -19.63
C PRO A 292 -6.14 -0.20 -19.59
N ALA A 293 -7.35 -0.33 -19.02
CA ALA A 293 -8.27 0.80 -18.84
C ALA A 293 -7.63 1.91 -18.00
N VAL A 294 -7.00 1.54 -16.88
CA VAL A 294 -6.18 2.46 -16.07
C VAL A 294 -4.99 2.93 -16.90
N GLY A 295 -4.17 2.03 -17.45
CA GLY A 295 -2.91 2.38 -18.11
C GLY A 295 -3.01 3.25 -19.37
N ARG A 296 -4.18 3.29 -20.03
CA ARG A 296 -4.49 4.12 -21.21
C ARG A 296 -4.97 5.53 -20.88
N LEU A 297 -5.36 5.81 -19.62
CA LEU A 297 -5.71 7.16 -19.21
C LEU A 297 -4.53 8.12 -19.45
N SER A 298 -4.86 9.28 -20.03
CA SER A 298 -3.92 10.40 -20.13
C SER A 298 -3.51 10.88 -18.73
N ARG A 299 -2.38 11.57 -18.61
CA ARG A 299 -1.87 12.03 -17.30
C ARG A 299 -2.88 12.92 -16.55
N PRO A 300 -3.56 13.90 -17.19
CA PRO A 300 -4.60 14.68 -16.53
C PRO A 300 -5.85 13.84 -16.21
N ALA A 301 -6.24 12.91 -17.10
CA ALA A 301 -7.38 12.04 -16.84
C ALA A 301 -7.12 11.12 -15.64
N LEU A 302 -5.93 10.53 -15.53
CA LEU A 302 -5.53 9.71 -14.38
C LEU A 302 -5.73 10.45 -13.06
N HIS A 303 -5.21 11.67 -12.96
CA HIS A 303 -5.32 12.46 -11.74
C HIS A 303 -6.80 12.71 -11.40
N ARG A 304 -7.62 13.14 -12.37
CA ARG A 304 -9.06 13.35 -12.17
C ARG A 304 -9.81 12.09 -11.75
N GLU A 305 -9.47 10.94 -12.31
CA GLU A 305 -10.11 9.66 -11.92
C GLU A 305 -9.71 9.24 -10.50
N GLN A 306 -8.45 9.43 -10.10
CA GLN A 306 -8.03 9.12 -8.73
C GLN A 306 -8.73 9.98 -7.67
N VAL A 307 -9.04 11.25 -7.98
CA VAL A 307 -9.90 12.07 -7.11
C VAL A 307 -11.24 11.35 -6.87
N ARG A 308 -11.91 10.91 -7.94
CA ARG A 308 -13.21 10.22 -7.85
C ARG A 308 -13.10 8.87 -7.13
N TRP A 309 -12.08 8.07 -7.43
CA TRP A 309 -11.87 6.77 -6.79
C TRP A 309 -11.56 6.90 -5.31
N HIS A 310 -10.76 7.91 -4.93
CA HIS A 310 -10.47 8.20 -3.52
C HIS A 310 -11.73 8.66 -2.78
N GLU A 311 -12.52 9.59 -3.36
CA GLU A 311 -13.78 10.04 -2.77
C GLU A 311 -14.77 8.89 -2.56
N GLN A 312 -14.90 7.99 -3.54
CA GLN A 312 -15.72 6.79 -3.41
C GLN A 312 -15.25 5.92 -2.24
N TYR A 313 -13.95 5.61 -2.19
CA TYR A 313 -13.36 4.82 -1.12
C TYR A 313 -13.59 5.46 0.26
N ALA A 314 -13.36 6.76 0.39
CA ALA A 314 -13.56 7.49 1.64
C ALA A 314 -15.02 7.41 2.12
N ARG A 315 -16.00 7.54 1.22
CA ARG A 315 -17.43 7.37 1.53
C ARG A 315 -17.75 5.95 2.01
N GLU A 316 -17.22 4.94 1.34
CA GLU A 316 -17.42 3.53 1.73
C GLU A 316 -16.81 3.22 3.11
N VAL A 317 -15.62 3.76 3.41
CA VAL A 317 -14.99 3.62 4.72
C VAL A 317 -15.82 4.33 5.80
N ALA A 318 -16.25 5.56 5.56
CA ALA A 318 -17.08 6.32 6.50
C ALA A 318 -18.41 5.62 6.81
N ALA A 319 -19.04 5.01 5.80
CA ALA A 319 -20.27 4.23 5.98
C ALA A 319 -20.05 2.97 6.84
N ARG A 320 -18.89 2.30 6.71
CA ARG A 320 -18.55 1.10 7.49
C ARG A 320 -18.03 1.41 8.90
N ARG A 321 -17.43 2.57 9.11
CA ARG A 321 -16.86 3.03 10.38
C ARG A 321 -17.23 4.49 10.65
N PRO A 322 -18.47 4.76 11.08
CA PRO A 322 -18.90 6.11 11.44
C PRO A 322 -17.99 6.67 12.54
N GLY A 323 -17.41 7.85 12.32
CA GLY A 323 -16.49 8.49 13.28
C GLY A 323 -15.01 8.10 13.18
N GLY A 324 -14.62 7.24 12.23
CA GLY A 324 -13.21 7.04 11.87
C GLY A 324 -12.63 8.29 11.19
N GLY A 325 -11.39 8.66 11.54
CA GLY A 325 -10.72 9.91 11.15
C GLY A 325 -10.84 10.34 9.68
N GLU A 326 -10.80 11.66 9.49
CA GLU A 326 -11.19 12.44 8.31
C GLU A 326 -10.14 12.47 7.17
N GLU A 327 -9.65 11.34 6.65
CA GLU A 327 -9.00 11.37 5.32
C GLU A 327 -10.08 11.59 4.25
N ARG A 328 -10.29 12.85 3.88
CA ARG A 328 -11.42 13.30 3.04
C ARG A 328 -10.98 13.75 1.66
N ARG A 329 -9.72 14.15 1.47
CA ARG A 329 -9.28 14.85 0.27
C ARG A 329 -8.04 14.23 -0.35
N TRP A 330 -8.00 14.25 -1.67
CA TRP A 330 -6.87 13.79 -2.47
C TRP A 330 -6.59 14.80 -3.58
N PRO A 331 -5.32 15.09 -3.92
CA PRO A 331 -4.10 14.48 -3.36
C PRO A 331 -3.58 15.16 -2.09
N LEU A 332 -4.24 16.23 -1.63
CA LEU A 332 -3.85 17.02 -0.47
C LEU A 332 -5.01 17.11 0.52
N GLU A 333 -4.68 16.98 1.81
CA GLU A 333 -5.56 17.36 2.91
C GLU A 333 -5.44 18.86 3.20
N ALA A 334 -6.23 19.34 4.17
CA ALA A 334 -6.12 20.71 4.61
C ALA A 334 -4.74 20.98 5.24
N VAL A 335 -4.00 21.92 4.64
CA VAL A 335 -2.64 22.28 5.07
C VAL A 335 -2.72 23.26 6.24
N HIS A 336 -2.24 22.82 7.41
CA HIS A 336 -2.20 23.62 8.63
C HIS A 336 -0.88 23.39 9.36
N VAL A 337 -0.05 24.43 9.43
CA VAL A 337 1.16 24.40 10.26
C VAL A 337 0.74 24.45 11.73
N ARG A 338 1.15 23.44 12.50
CA ARG A 338 0.96 23.37 13.95
C ARG A 338 2.30 23.22 14.63
N GLU A 339 2.39 23.67 15.86
CA GLU A 339 3.56 23.42 16.70
C GLU A 339 3.77 21.93 16.91
N TRP A 340 5.03 21.53 17.09
CA TRP A 340 5.32 20.13 17.38
C TRP A 340 4.86 19.79 18.79
N GLU A 341 4.14 18.68 18.91
CA GLU A 341 3.70 18.13 20.18
C GLU A 341 4.25 16.71 20.34
N GLY A 342 4.65 16.36 21.57
CA GLY A 342 5.14 15.04 21.91
C GLY A 342 4.22 13.93 21.42
N HIS A 343 4.80 12.82 20.97
CA HIS A 343 4.06 11.58 20.79
C HIS A 343 3.72 11.09 22.20
N GLY A 344 2.52 11.40 22.68
CA GLY A 344 2.04 10.91 23.96
C GLY A 344 2.21 9.39 24.05
N ALA A 345 2.43 8.87 25.27
CA ALA A 345 2.41 7.42 25.48
C ALA A 345 1.01 6.91 25.13
N VAL A 346 0.87 6.26 23.98
CA VAL A 346 -0.35 5.54 23.58
C VAL A 346 -0.38 4.20 24.28
#